data_AF-A0A0W1L3I5-F1
#
_entry.id   AF-A0A0W1L3I5-F1
#
_cell.length_a   1.000
_cell.length_b   1.000
_cell.length_c   1.000
_cell.angle_alpha   90.00
_cell.angle_beta   90.00
_cell.angle_gamma   90.00
#
_symmetry.space_group_name_H-M   'P 1'
#
loop_
_entity.id
_entity.type
_entity.pdbx_description
1 polymer ?
#
loop_
_entity_poly.entity_id
_entity_poly.type
_entity_poly.pdbx_seq_one_letter_code
_entity_poly.pdbx_strand_id
1 'polypeptide(L)'
;MKLYKQEFGQDFDLGFDLKDHPYLIDKSWHNDLCPSFYFKVFEQFYVLWVDYTDEERREEDTSRYVIVEAFNEGNNEEPEVYAGNGKVVFECRYYTELKLTLLNMKSTKKTH
;
A
#
# COMPACT_ATOMS: atom_id res chain seq x y z
N MET A 1 8.59 -4.36 -16.53
CA MET A 1 8.41 -3.02 -15.94
C MET A 1 7.47 -3.17 -14.74
N LYS A 2 7.62 -2.41 -13.65
CA LYS A 2 6.64 -2.42 -12.54
C LYS A 2 5.47 -1.49 -12.91
N LEU A 3 4.23 -1.85 -12.56
CA LEU A 3 3.02 -1.14 -13.00
C LEU A 3 3.01 0.31 -12.50
N TYR A 4 3.31 0.55 -11.23
CA TYR A 4 3.37 1.92 -10.68
C TYR A 4 4.32 2.85 -11.45
N LYS A 5 5.43 2.32 -12.00
CA LYS A 5 6.34 3.12 -12.82
C LYS A 5 5.79 3.46 -14.20
N GLN A 6 4.90 2.62 -14.72
CA GLN A 6 4.19 2.88 -15.98
C GLN A 6 3.14 3.98 -15.77
N GLU A 7 2.39 3.89 -14.68
CA GLU A 7 1.31 4.84 -14.37
C GLU A 7 1.82 6.20 -13.85
N PHE A 8 2.86 6.21 -12.99
CA PHE A 8 3.33 7.42 -12.28
C PHE A 8 4.73 7.90 -12.69
N GLY A 9 5.35 7.25 -13.68
CA GLY A 9 6.66 7.61 -14.21
C GLY A 9 7.82 6.77 -13.66
N GLN A 10 8.87 6.65 -14.47
CA GLN A 10 10.01 5.76 -14.19
C GLN A 10 10.84 6.18 -12.97
N ASP A 11 10.81 7.47 -12.65
CA ASP A 11 11.54 8.11 -11.55
C ASP A 11 10.73 8.15 -10.25
N PHE A 12 9.52 7.58 -10.22
CA PHE A 12 8.73 7.52 -8.98
C PHE A 12 9.48 6.72 -7.90
N ASP A 13 9.66 7.34 -6.74
CA ASP A 13 10.36 6.78 -5.58
C ASP A 13 9.39 6.33 -4.49
N LEU A 14 9.30 5.01 -4.27
CA LEU A 14 8.55 4.43 -3.16
C LEU A 14 9.23 4.65 -1.80
N GLY A 15 10.52 4.98 -1.78
CA GLY A 15 11.33 5.06 -0.56
C GLY A 15 11.79 3.71 -0.03
N PHE A 16 11.54 2.63 -0.79
CA PHE A 16 11.98 1.26 -0.52
C PHE A 16 12.02 0.43 -1.81
N ASP A 17 12.74 -0.71 -1.82
CA ASP A 17 12.66 -1.65 -2.93
C ASP A 17 11.50 -2.63 -2.71
N LEU A 18 10.59 -2.69 -3.68
CA LEU A 18 9.49 -3.67 -3.69
C LEU A 18 9.99 -5.12 -3.55
N LYS A 19 11.24 -5.43 -3.93
CA LYS A 19 11.86 -6.75 -3.73
C LYS A 19 11.98 -7.16 -2.26
N ASP A 20 12.07 -6.20 -1.35
CA ASP A 20 12.09 -6.45 0.10
C ASP A 20 10.70 -6.83 0.63
N HIS A 21 9.67 -6.59 -0.18
CA HIS A 21 8.27 -6.79 0.16
C HIS A 21 7.51 -7.52 -0.97
N PRO A 22 7.89 -8.77 -1.31
CA PRO A 22 7.34 -9.51 -2.47
C PRO A 22 5.84 -9.85 -2.35
N TYR A 23 5.23 -9.56 -1.21
CA TYR A 23 3.82 -9.76 -0.89
C TYR A 23 2.96 -8.53 -1.14
N LEU A 24 3.58 -7.38 -1.45
CA LEU A 24 2.88 -6.19 -1.91
C LEU A 24 2.60 -6.37 -3.39
N ILE A 25 1.33 -6.53 -3.74
CA ILE A 25 0.90 -6.71 -5.12
C ILE A 25 0.50 -5.35 -5.67
N ASP A 26 1.20 -4.94 -6.72
CA ASP A 26 0.98 -3.65 -7.38
C ASP A 26 -0.39 -3.64 -8.05
N LYS A 27 -1.21 -2.65 -7.69
CA LYS A 27 -2.53 -2.39 -8.28
C LYS A 27 -2.68 -0.91 -8.66
N SER A 28 -1.55 -0.25 -8.93
CA SER A 28 -1.49 1.17 -9.27
C SER A 28 -2.30 1.49 -10.52
N TRP A 29 -2.95 2.65 -10.54
CA TRP A 29 -3.76 3.10 -11.65
C TRP A 29 -3.56 4.59 -11.87
N HIS A 30 -3.37 5.04 -13.12
CA HIS A 30 -3.07 6.43 -13.49
C HIS A 30 -4.09 7.49 -13.02
N ASN A 31 -5.34 7.09 -12.73
CA ASN A 31 -6.36 8.00 -12.22
C ASN A 31 -6.35 8.09 -10.69
N ASP A 32 -5.62 7.20 -10.01
CA ASP A 32 -5.31 7.36 -8.60
C ASP A 32 -4.26 8.47 -8.43
N LEU A 33 -4.21 9.07 -7.25
CA LEU A 33 -3.31 10.19 -6.98
C LEU A 33 -1.90 9.73 -6.63
N CYS A 34 -1.77 8.51 -6.13
CA CYS A 34 -0.50 7.87 -5.88
C CYS A 34 -0.55 6.35 -6.11
N PRO A 35 0.60 5.69 -6.27
CA PRO A 35 0.71 4.24 -6.33
C PRO A 35 0.02 3.51 -5.17
N SER A 36 -0.59 2.37 -5.50
CA SER A 36 -1.25 1.52 -4.51
C SER A 36 -0.85 0.05 -4.63
N PHE A 37 -0.69 -0.58 -3.48
CA PHE A 37 -0.29 -1.98 -3.36
C PHE A 37 -1.23 -2.70 -2.40
N TYR A 38 -1.89 -3.75 -2.85
CA TYR A 38 -2.68 -4.57 -1.94
C TYR A 38 -1.85 -5.71 -1.35
N PHE A 39 -2.25 -6.14 -0.16
CA PHE A 39 -1.69 -7.32 0.49
C PHE A 39 -2.72 -7.93 1.43
N LYS A 40 -2.50 -9.19 1.78
CA LYS A 40 -3.37 -9.94 2.69
C LYS A 40 -2.61 -10.30 3.96
N VAL A 41 -3.26 -10.11 5.11
CA VAL A 41 -2.78 -10.59 6.41
C VAL A 41 -3.89 -11.47 6.98
N PHE A 42 -3.62 -12.78 7.07
CA PHE A 42 -4.64 -13.81 7.34
C PHE A 42 -5.81 -13.75 6.35
N GLU A 43 -7.00 -13.37 6.80
CA GLU A 43 -8.21 -13.26 5.97
C GLU A 43 -8.52 -11.82 5.54
N GLN A 44 -7.85 -10.82 6.12
CA GLN A 44 -8.10 -9.41 5.85
C GLN A 44 -7.19 -8.86 4.75
N PHE A 45 -7.78 -8.15 3.80
CA PHE A 45 -7.05 -7.40 2.78
C PHE A 45 -6.78 -5.96 3.26
N TYR A 46 -5.67 -5.44 2.79
CA TYR A 46 -5.22 -4.08 3.03
C TYR A 46 -4.71 -3.47 1.73
N VAL A 47 -4.78 -2.15 1.63
CA VAL A 47 -4.12 -1.38 0.57
C VAL A 47 -3.14 -0.42 1.22
N LEU A 48 -1.90 -0.44 0.74
CA LEU A 48 -0.87 0.56 1.01
C LEU A 48 -0.88 1.58 -0.12
N TRP A 49 -1.15 2.82 0.23
CA TRP A 49 -0.96 4.00 -0.62
C TRP A 49 0.42 4.60 -0.35
N VAL A 50 1.13 4.96 -1.42
CA VAL A 50 2.50 5.50 -1.35
C VAL A 50 2.55 6.82 -2.09
N ASP A 51 2.41 7.93 -1.37
CA ASP A 51 2.48 9.27 -1.93
C ASP A 51 3.93 9.68 -2.23
N TYR A 52 4.07 10.82 -2.92
CA TYR A 52 5.34 11.40 -3.32
C TYR A 52 6.22 11.71 -2.11
N THR A 53 7.53 11.53 -2.29
CA THR A 53 8.53 11.98 -1.30
C THR A 53 8.41 13.48 -1.03
N ASP A 54 8.19 14.23 -2.10
CA ASP A 54 8.02 15.68 -2.09
C ASP A 54 6.62 16.06 -1.58
N GLU A 55 6.56 16.81 -0.47
CA GLU A 55 5.31 17.20 0.20
C GLU A 55 4.47 18.13 -0.67
N GLU A 56 5.08 18.97 -1.51
CA GLU A 56 4.35 19.89 -2.40
C GLU A 56 3.60 19.17 -3.53
N ARG A 57 3.95 17.90 -3.77
CA ARG A 57 3.33 17.04 -4.78
C ARG A 57 2.30 16.08 -4.21
N ARG A 58 2.17 16.00 -2.88
CA ARG A 58 1.21 15.13 -2.22
C ARG A 58 -0.20 15.65 -2.41
N GLU A 59 -1.15 14.73 -2.42
CA GLU A 59 -2.56 15.11 -2.29
C GLU A 59 -2.79 15.53 -0.83
N GLU A 60 -3.09 16.80 -0.60
CA GLU A 60 -3.34 17.36 0.73
C GLU A 60 -2.12 17.24 1.70
N ASP A 61 -2.29 17.64 2.98
CA ASP A 61 -1.25 17.50 4.02
C ASP A 61 -1.25 16.06 4.58
N THR A 62 -1.22 15.07 3.68
CA THR A 62 -1.32 13.65 4.02
C THR A 62 0.05 13.02 4.31
N SER A 63 0.00 11.89 5.00
CA SER A 63 1.17 11.06 5.25
C SER A 63 1.64 10.37 3.97
N ARG A 64 2.96 10.22 3.79
CA ARG A 64 3.54 9.54 2.62
C ARG A 64 3.05 8.10 2.47
N TYR A 65 2.88 7.39 3.59
CA TYR A 65 2.46 6.00 3.58
C TYR A 65 1.16 5.89 4.36
N VAL A 66 0.12 5.34 3.73
CA VAL A 66 -1.18 5.10 4.37
C VAL A 66 -1.61 3.66 4.12
N ILE A 67 -1.93 2.93 5.18
CA ILE A 67 -2.51 1.59 5.10
C ILE A 67 -3.98 1.68 5.49
N VAL A 68 -4.85 1.18 4.62
CA VAL A 68 -6.29 1.09 4.84
C VAL A 68 -6.76 -0.35 4.75
N GLU A 69 -7.80 -0.68 5.50
CA GLU A 69 -8.56 -1.92 5.28
C GLU A 69 -9.17 -1.92 3.88
N ALA A 70 -9.24 -3.09 3.27
CA ALA A 70 -9.80 -3.26 1.94
C ALA A 70 -10.66 -4.53 1.86
N PHE A 71 -11.58 -4.54 0.90
CA PHE A 71 -12.46 -5.66 0.63
C PHE A 71 -12.07 -6.31 -0.69
N ASN A 72 -12.17 -7.64 -0.76
CA ASN A 72 -12.07 -8.38 -2.01
C ASN A 72 -13.48 -8.59 -2.55
N GLU A 73 -13.83 -7.91 -3.64
CA GLU A 73 -15.11 -8.11 -4.34
C GLU A 73 -15.02 -9.20 -5.41
N GLY A 74 -13.80 -9.63 -5.75
CA GLY A 74 -13.52 -10.74 -6.64
C GLY A 74 -13.51 -12.07 -5.90
N ASN A 75 -12.66 -12.98 -6.36
CA ASN A 75 -12.50 -14.30 -5.73
C ASN A 75 -11.06 -14.50 -5.24
N ASN A 76 -10.74 -15.69 -4.72
CA ASN A 76 -9.40 -15.98 -4.18
C ASN A 76 -8.33 -16.17 -5.26
N GLU A 77 -8.72 -16.53 -6.48
CA GLU A 77 -7.83 -16.75 -7.62
C GLU A 77 -7.61 -15.45 -8.40
N GLU A 78 -8.65 -14.61 -8.50
CA GLU A 78 -8.67 -13.30 -9.14
C GLU A 78 -9.23 -12.25 -8.16
N PRO A 79 -8.40 -11.73 -7.22
CA PRO A 79 -8.84 -10.73 -6.27
C PRO A 79 -9.12 -9.38 -6.93
N GLU A 80 -10.26 -8.78 -6.59
CA GLU A 80 -10.58 -7.39 -6.93
C GLU A 80 -10.62 -6.59 -5.63
N VAL A 81 -9.46 -6.02 -5.27
CA VAL A 81 -9.27 -5.40 -3.95
C VAL A 81 -9.54 -3.90 -4.00
N TYR A 82 -10.54 -3.46 -3.25
CA TYR A 82 -10.96 -2.06 -3.15
C TYR A 82 -10.83 -1.55 -1.72
N ALA A 83 -10.17 -0.39 -1.58
CA ALA A 83 -10.07 0.31 -0.31
C ALA A 83 -11.39 0.98 0.11
N GLY A 84 -12.20 1.47 -0.84
CA GLY A 84 -13.49 2.12 -0.57
C GLY A 84 -13.42 3.15 0.57
N ASN A 85 -14.36 3.07 1.52
CA ASN A 85 -14.35 3.83 2.78
C ASN A 85 -13.67 3.03 3.91
N GLY A 86 -12.67 2.23 3.58
CA GLY A 86 -11.93 1.39 4.51
C GLY A 86 -11.26 2.21 5.60
N LYS A 87 -11.16 1.64 6.79
CA LYS A 87 -10.56 2.32 7.94
C LYS A 87 -9.05 2.47 7.71
N VAL A 88 -8.51 3.68 7.94
CA VAL A 88 -7.07 3.88 8.08
C VAL A 88 -6.58 3.16 9.33
N VAL A 89 -5.69 2.19 9.13
CA VAL A 89 -5.10 1.39 10.23
C VAL A 89 -3.70 1.86 10.59
N PHE A 90 -3.03 2.57 9.69
CA PHE A 90 -1.70 3.11 9.92
C PHE A 90 -1.39 4.21 8.92
N GLU A 91 -0.68 5.24 9.36
CA GLU A 91 -0.11 6.28 8.50
C GLU A 91 1.23 6.76 9.05
N CYS A 92 2.20 7.05 8.18
CA CYS A 92 3.49 7.62 8.58
C CYS A 92 4.19 8.32 7.41
N ARG A 93 5.23 9.10 7.72
CA ARG A 93 6.05 9.78 6.71
C ARG A 93 7.29 8.98 6.31
N TYR A 94 7.79 8.11 7.19
CA TYR A 94 9.10 7.47 7.02
C TYR A 94 9.01 5.96 6.83
N TYR A 95 9.82 5.45 5.88
CA TYR A 95 9.84 4.01 5.57
C TYR A 95 10.24 3.14 6.76
N THR A 96 11.08 3.64 7.69
CA THR A 96 11.46 2.88 8.89
C THR A 96 10.25 2.49 9.74
N GLU A 97 9.26 3.38 9.84
CA GLU A 97 8.02 3.12 10.58
C GLU A 97 7.12 2.18 9.80
N LEU A 98 6.92 2.43 8.50
CA LEU A 98 6.19 1.52 7.62
C LEU A 98 6.73 0.09 7.68
N LYS A 99 8.06 -0.07 7.61
CA LYS A 99 8.72 -1.37 7.66
C LYS A 99 8.42 -2.11 8.95
N LEU A 100 8.52 -1.43 10.10
CA LEU A 100 8.19 -2.01 11.40
C LEU A 100 6.72 -2.41 11.47
N THR A 101 5.82 -1.57 10.99
CA THR A 101 4.38 -1.87 10.96
C THR A 101 4.07 -3.09 10.10
N LEU A 102 4.61 -3.16 8.88
CA LEU A 102 4.41 -4.31 7.99
C LEU A 102 4.93 -5.62 8.60
N LEU A 103 6.07 -5.57 9.31
CA LEU A 103 6.62 -6.72 10.03
C LEU A 103 5.72 -7.15 11.20
N ASN A 104 5.21 -6.18 11.97
CA ASN A 104 4.34 -6.43 13.12
C ASN A 104 2.99 -7.03 12.69
N MET A 105 2.35 -6.47 11.65
CA MET A 105 1.08 -6.97 11.12
C MET A 105 1.18 -8.45 10.73
N LYS A 106 2.32 -8.85 10.17
CA LYS A 106 2.58 -10.25 9.79
C LYS A 106 2.92 -11.17 10.95
N SER A 107 3.49 -10.62 12.01
CA SER A 107 3.97 -11.39 13.17
C SER A 107 2.87 -11.64 14.21
N THR A 108 1.82 -10.83 14.23
CA THR A 108 0.67 -11.02 15.12
C THR A 108 -0.16 -12.25 14.69
N LYS A 109 0.29 -13.45 15.09
CA LYS A 109 -0.62 -14.56 15.36
C LYS A 109 -1.60 -14.08 16.44
N LYS A 110 -2.91 -14.07 16.16
CA LYS A 110 -3.88 -14.10 17.25
C LYS A 110 -3.72 -15.43 17.96
N THR A 111 -3.07 -15.39 19.11
CA THR A 111 -3.14 -16.44 20.12
C THR A 111 -4.57 -16.46 20.66
N HIS A 112 -5.19 -17.63 20.58
CA HIS A 112 -6.47 -18.06 21.15
C HIS A 112 -7.75 -17.75 20.37
#